data_AF-A0A2V4UI31-F1
#
_entry.id   AF-A0A2V4UI31-F1
#
_cell.length_a   1.000
_cell.length_b   1.000
_cell.length_c   1.000
_cell.angle_alpha   90.00
_cell.angle_beta   90.00
_cell.angle_gamma   90.00
#
_symmetry.space_group_name_H-M   'P 1'
#
loop_
_entity.id
_entity.type
_entity.pdbx_description
1 polymer ?
#
loop_
_entity_poly.entity_id
_entity_poly.type
_entity_poly.pdbx_seq_one_letter_code
_entity_poly.pdbx_strand_id
1 'polypeptide(L)'
;MNQLREKVLTLVKRSQNVEFSGKRITGSFTFKKQEDITLIQNFEAGHFVSIAKFITNDDCYEVDQNISYTLTIIDTGDQYASYESYIEHSLEDESHDTSPNEIIVYEDKYDFKDKNDSTLLPTLKLIFDFIKCLKKHYYYKDERIVIFAQTHSEIPIRPRDDNRYLETAKLYLASSKKSKSKKLESGNLITIVKNFTSWLNADINNDNDEVKQSLLVHETERNTIVASVILDSLVGVSKEDRVFSLLTNIESIYQSVLSKYGLYLDDFKFSKFNDKITEHAEKFLDKANEIITSLQTQILAIPVTIALISMAKFSAKINSLVIGSVLVYTIMVLYATLQQGYNLCHLRGQIKGFVAENKIPDALNEKWKSEIKPIKNKIRAHTGYLFLVLALIIFVAVNCLDYFYNWQVITPLEQLISAPPVLVSK
;
A
#
# COMPACT_ATOMS: atom_id res chain seq x y z
N MET A 1 -29.47 -50.69 11.13
CA MET A 1 -28.59 -49.59 11.61
C MET A 1 -29.24 -48.65 12.64
N ASN A 2 -30.57 -48.53 12.75
CA ASN A 2 -31.21 -47.56 13.68
C ASN A 2 -31.15 -47.90 15.19
N GLN A 3 -31.19 -49.18 15.58
CA GLN A 3 -31.29 -49.55 17.00
C GLN A 3 -30.01 -49.29 17.82
N LEU A 4 -28.82 -49.37 17.21
CA LEU A 4 -27.54 -49.05 17.87
C LEU A 4 -27.48 -47.56 18.20
N ARG A 5 -27.81 -46.71 17.22
CA ARG A 5 -27.83 -45.24 17.35
C ARG A 5 -28.73 -44.80 18.49
N GLU A 6 -29.96 -45.32 18.54
CA GLU A 6 -30.89 -45.01 19.61
C GLU A 6 -30.36 -45.44 20.99
N LYS A 7 -29.72 -46.62 21.09
CA LYS A 7 -29.15 -47.11 22.35
C LYS A 7 -27.93 -46.31 22.81
N VAL A 8 -27.00 -45.96 21.92
CA VAL A 8 -25.84 -45.11 22.24
C VAL A 8 -26.27 -43.70 22.64
N LEU A 9 -27.24 -43.13 21.93
CA LEU A 9 -27.77 -41.81 22.23
C LEU A 9 -28.57 -41.79 23.54
N THR A 10 -29.26 -42.88 23.86
CA THR A 10 -29.94 -43.05 25.16
C THR A 10 -28.93 -43.18 26.29
N LEU A 11 -27.83 -43.91 26.08
CA LEU A 11 -26.72 -44.03 27.03
C LEU A 11 -26.08 -42.66 27.31
N VAL A 12 -25.64 -41.95 26.27
CA VAL A 12 -24.99 -40.64 26.37
C VAL A 12 -25.88 -39.61 27.05
N LYS A 13 -27.14 -39.47 26.64
CA LYS A 13 -28.07 -38.47 27.22
C LYS A 13 -28.36 -38.66 28.70
N ARG A 14 -28.24 -39.89 29.18
CA ARG A 14 -28.54 -40.25 30.57
C ARG A 14 -27.27 -40.42 31.41
N SER A 15 -26.10 -40.28 30.79
CA SER A 15 -24.80 -40.28 31.43
C SER A 15 -24.45 -38.88 31.95
N GLN A 16 -23.56 -38.83 32.93
CA GLN A 16 -23.01 -37.65 33.56
C GLN A 16 -21.52 -37.55 33.21
N ASN A 17 -21.00 -36.33 33.10
CA ASN A 17 -19.59 -36.06 32.78
C ASN A 17 -19.13 -36.79 31.50
N VAL A 18 -19.94 -36.71 30.44
CA VAL A 18 -19.60 -37.33 29.16
C VAL A 18 -18.54 -36.50 28.45
N GLU A 19 -17.43 -37.15 28.11
CA GLU A 19 -16.34 -36.56 27.35
C GLU A 19 -16.16 -37.31 26.04
N PHE A 20 -15.94 -36.55 24.96
CA PHE A 20 -15.68 -37.07 23.63
C PHE A 20 -14.21 -36.83 23.30
N SER A 21 -13.47 -37.90 22.98
CA SER A 21 -12.05 -37.84 22.65
C SER A 21 -11.77 -38.71 21.42
N GLY A 22 -11.75 -38.08 20.24
CA GLY A 22 -11.62 -38.76 18.96
C GLY A 22 -12.76 -39.77 18.75
N LYS A 23 -12.44 -41.06 18.55
CA LYS A 23 -13.42 -42.14 18.40
C LYS A 23 -13.93 -42.69 19.74
N ARG A 24 -13.54 -42.11 20.88
CA ARG A 24 -13.90 -42.58 22.23
C ARG A 24 -14.88 -41.64 22.91
N ILE A 25 -15.84 -42.24 23.60
CA ILE A 25 -16.85 -41.59 24.43
C ILE A 25 -16.70 -42.17 25.82
N THR A 26 -16.33 -41.34 26.78
CA THR A 26 -16.21 -41.73 28.20
C THR A 26 -17.27 -41.01 28.99
N GLY A 27 -17.80 -41.65 30.02
CA GLY A 27 -18.80 -41.03 30.88
C GLY A 27 -19.09 -41.86 32.10
N SER A 28 -19.86 -41.28 33.02
CA SER A 28 -20.34 -41.99 34.20
C SER A 28 -21.85 -42.15 34.13
N PHE A 29 -22.36 -43.31 34.51
CA PHE A 29 -23.77 -43.64 34.37
C PHE A 29 -24.31 -44.17 35.70
N THR A 30 -25.39 -43.57 36.18
CA THR A 30 -26.05 -43.99 37.42
C THR A 30 -27.33 -44.74 37.10
N PHE A 31 -27.44 -45.98 37.55
CA PHE A 31 -28.60 -46.83 37.28
C PHE A 31 -29.81 -46.35 38.09
N LYS A 32 -30.84 -45.81 37.44
CA LYS A 32 -32.04 -45.34 38.17
C LYS A 32 -33.20 -46.34 38.08
N LYS A 33 -33.15 -47.29 37.14
CA LYS A 33 -34.17 -48.31 36.87
C LYS A 33 -33.52 -49.63 36.45
N GLN A 34 -34.22 -50.75 36.62
CA GLN A 34 -33.73 -52.07 36.18
C GLN A 34 -33.49 -52.16 34.66
N GLU A 35 -34.21 -51.36 33.87
CA GLU A 35 -34.01 -51.22 32.41
C GLU A 35 -32.66 -50.58 32.04
N ASP A 36 -32.06 -49.83 32.96
CA ASP A 36 -30.76 -49.18 32.76
C ASP A 36 -29.62 -50.21 32.91
N ILE A 37 -29.80 -51.20 33.79
CA ILE A 37 -28.86 -52.31 33.98
C ILE A 37 -28.87 -53.22 32.75
N THR A 38 -30.04 -53.53 32.20
CA THR A 38 -30.14 -54.32 30.97
C THR A 38 -29.61 -53.57 29.75
N LEU A 39 -29.64 -52.24 29.71
CA LEU A 39 -28.99 -51.44 28.66
C LEU A 39 -27.48 -51.62 28.66
N ILE A 40 -26.82 -51.53 29.82
CA ILE A 40 -25.36 -51.69 29.95
C ILE A 40 -24.93 -53.14 29.69
N GLN A 41 -25.65 -54.12 30.23
CA GLN A 41 -25.38 -55.54 29.98
C GLN A 41 -25.51 -55.90 28.49
N ASN A 42 -26.38 -55.23 27.73
CA ASN A 42 -26.47 -55.40 26.27
C ASN A 42 -25.24 -54.86 25.51
N PHE A 43 -24.56 -53.84 26.04
CA PHE A 43 -23.29 -53.36 25.48
C PHE A 43 -22.12 -54.29 25.82
N GLU A 44 -22.13 -54.91 27.01
CA GLU A 44 -21.09 -55.85 27.46
C GLU A 44 -21.21 -57.25 26.84
N ALA A 45 -22.44 -57.74 26.63
CA ALA A 45 -22.71 -59.04 26.00
C ALA A 45 -22.23 -59.14 24.53
N GLY A 46 -21.66 -58.05 24.00
CA GLY A 46 -20.92 -58.07 22.74
C GLY A 46 -21.79 -58.02 21.48
N HIS A 47 -23.07 -57.69 21.60
CA HIS A 47 -23.99 -57.59 20.46
C HIS A 47 -23.60 -56.53 19.40
N PHE A 48 -22.61 -55.67 19.69
CA PHE A 48 -22.20 -54.54 18.85
C PHE A 48 -20.68 -54.45 18.57
N VAL A 49 -19.92 -55.53 18.87
CA VAL A 49 -18.45 -55.56 18.82
C VAL A 49 -17.86 -55.25 17.43
N SER A 50 -18.65 -55.40 16.36
CA SER A 50 -18.22 -55.04 15.00
C SER A 50 -18.17 -53.54 14.72
N ILE A 51 -18.80 -52.70 15.56
CA ILE A 51 -18.97 -51.26 15.31
C ILE A 51 -18.56 -50.42 16.52
N ALA A 52 -18.67 -50.95 17.75
CA ALA A 52 -18.18 -50.26 18.94
C ALA A 52 -17.71 -51.23 20.02
N LYS A 53 -16.65 -50.85 20.73
CA LYS A 53 -16.10 -51.57 21.88
C LYS A 53 -16.46 -50.83 23.16
N PHE A 54 -17.16 -51.49 24.07
CA PHE A 54 -17.59 -50.94 25.35
C PHE A 54 -16.82 -51.60 26.49
N ILE A 55 -16.34 -50.80 27.44
CA ILE A 55 -15.54 -51.25 28.60
C ILE A 55 -16.03 -50.50 29.83
N THR A 56 -16.21 -51.24 30.92
CA THR A 56 -16.58 -50.78 32.26
C THR A 56 -15.58 -51.38 33.25
N ASN A 57 -15.47 -50.79 34.45
CA ASN A 57 -14.54 -51.26 35.48
C ASN A 57 -15.22 -52.04 36.61
N ASP A 58 -16.53 -52.28 36.51
CA ASP A 58 -17.35 -52.86 37.59
C ASP A 58 -18.03 -54.14 37.10
N ASP A 59 -17.98 -55.21 37.92
CA ASP A 59 -18.46 -56.54 37.54
C ASP A 59 -19.86 -56.88 38.10
N CYS A 60 -20.47 -55.98 38.89
CA CYS A 60 -21.79 -56.16 39.52
C CYS A 60 -22.58 -54.84 39.49
N TYR A 61 -23.86 -54.90 39.11
CA TYR A 61 -24.71 -53.74 38.89
C TYR A 61 -25.97 -53.72 39.77
N GLU A 62 -26.09 -52.70 40.61
CA GLU A 62 -27.27 -52.41 41.42
C GLU A 62 -27.89 -51.04 41.08
N VAL A 63 -29.16 -50.86 41.44
CA VAL A 63 -29.85 -49.58 41.26
C VAL A 63 -29.26 -48.55 42.25
N ASP A 64 -29.10 -47.31 41.79
CA ASP A 64 -28.41 -46.16 42.39
C ASP A 64 -26.87 -46.25 42.45
N GLN A 65 -26.26 -47.29 41.87
CA GLN A 65 -24.82 -47.37 41.68
C GLN A 65 -24.38 -46.51 40.49
N ASN A 66 -23.23 -45.83 40.63
CA ASN A 66 -22.62 -45.03 39.57
C ASN A 66 -21.39 -45.76 39.03
N ILE A 67 -21.35 -45.98 37.72
CA ILE A 67 -20.25 -46.67 37.04
C ILE A 67 -19.61 -45.75 36.03
N SER A 68 -18.32 -45.94 35.76
CA SER A 68 -17.63 -45.27 34.66
C SER A 68 -17.46 -46.22 33.49
N TYR A 69 -17.71 -45.71 32.28
CA TYR A 69 -17.61 -46.47 31.05
C TYR A 69 -16.75 -45.78 30.01
N THR A 70 -16.19 -46.58 29.11
CA THR A 70 -15.50 -46.15 27.90
C THR A 70 -16.09 -46.89 26.70
N LEU A 71 -16.65 -46.13 25.77
CA LEU A 71 -17.17 -46.62 24.49
C LEU A 71 -16.24 -46.14 23.36
N THR A 72 -15.67 -47.05 22.60
CA THR A 72 -14.80 -46.73 21.45
C THR A 72 -15.48 -47.16 20.16
N ILE A 73 -15.75 -46.23 19.24
CA ILE A 73 -16.33 -46.50 17.93
C ILE A 73 -15.25 -47.04 17.00
N ILE A 74 -15.53 -48.15 16.31
CA ILE A 74 -14.62 -48.83 15.41
C ILE A 74 -14.78 -48.25 14.00
N ASP A 75 -13.64 -48.07 13.33
CA ASP A 75 -13.51 -47.30 12.09
C ASP A 75 -14.24 -47.94 10.90
N THR A 76 -15.18 -47.21 10.31
CA THR A 76 -15.86 -47.59 9.05
C THR A 76 -15.85 -46.46 8.01
N GLY A 77 -15.09 -45.38 8.23
CA GLY A 77 -15.00 -44.22 7.31
C GLY A 77 -16.18 -43.23 7.38
N ASP A 78 -17.38 -43.68 7.77
CA ASP A 78 -18.61 -42.88 7.67
C ASP A 78 -19.24 -42.49 9.03
N GLN A 79 -18.55 -42.73 10.15
CA GLN A 79 -19.11 -42.53 11.49
C GLN A 79 -18.17 -41.75 12.41
N TYR A 80 -18.63 -40.59 12.88
CA TYR A 80 -17.84 -39.66 13.69
C TYR A 80 -18.50 -39.39 15.04
N ALA A 81 -17.72 -39.46 16.12
CA ALA A 81 -18.20 -39.23 17.47
C ALA A 81 -18.27 -37.72 17.83
N SER A 82 -17.50 -36.87 17.15
CA SER A 82 -17.45 -35.42 17.36
C SER A 82 -17.09 -34.64 16.08
N TYR A 83 -17.34 -33.34 16.08
CA TYR A 83 -16.98 -32.42 14.98
C TYR A 83 -15.46 -32.39 14.73
N GLU A 84 -14.64 -32.56 15.77
CA GLU A 84 -13.19 -32.61 15.61
C GLU A 84 -12.73 -33.90 14.95
N SER A 85 -13.34 -35.04 15.26
CA SER A 85 -13.06 -36.29 14.56
C SER A 85 -13.42 -36.22 13.07
N TYR A 86 -14.46 -35.46 12.72
CA TYR A 86 -14.86 -35.22 11.33
C TYR A 86 -13.86 -34.31 10.60
N ILE A 87 -13.44 -33.21 11.22
CA ILE A 87 -12.47 -32.27 10.61
C ILE A 87 -11.09 -32.93 10.43
N GLU A 88 -10.64 -33.71 11.42
CA GLU A 88 -9.33 -34.37 11.41
C GLU A 88 -9.22 -35.41 10.27
N HIS A 89 -10.28 -36.16 9.99
CA HIS A 89 -10.30 -37.14 8.89
C HIS A 89 -10.66 -36.51 7.53
N SER A 90 -11.52 -35.48 7.49
CA SER A 90 -11.83 -34.75 6.26
C SER A 90 -10.64 -33.95 5.71
N LEU A 91 -9.59 -33.77 6.51
CA LEU A 91 -8.33 -33.14 6.10
C LEU A 91 -7.26 -34.15 5.67
N GLU A 92 -7.40 -35.45 5.98
CA GLU A 92 -6.43 -36.50 5.64
C GLU A 92 -6.73 -37.22 4.31
N ASP A 93 -7.99 -37.20 3.84
CA ASP A 93 -8.41 -37.92 2.64
C ASP A 93 -8.60 -36.96 1.44
N GLU A 94 -7.55 -36.78 0.62
CA GLU A 94 -7.62 -36.03 -0.66
C GLU A 94 -8.24 -36.85 -1.82
N SER A 95 -8.77 -38.05 -1.57
CA SER A 95 -9.27 -38.92 -2.64
C SER A 95 -10.53 -39.70 -2.27
N HIS A 96 -11.71 -39.17 -2.60
CA HIS A 96 -12.64 -39.75 -3.58
C HIS A 96 -14.07 -39.22 -3.45
N ASP A 97 -14.70 -39.05 -4.62
CA ASP A 97 -16.14 -39.07 -4.84
C ASP A 97 -16.84 -40.10 -3.93
N THR A 98 -17.69 -39.64 -3.02
CA THR A 98 -18.82 -40.46 -2.54
C THR A 98 -20.09 -39.62 -2.54
N SER A 99 -21.06 -40.13 -3.28
CA SER A 99 -22.38 -39.54 -3.50
C SER A 99 -23.17 -39.33 -2.18
N PRO A 100 -24.19 -38.47 -2.18
CA PRO A 100 -24.74 -37.88 -0.98
C PRO A 100 -25.70 -38.85 -0.26
N ASN A 101 -25.27 -39.42 0.85
CA ASN A 101 -26.20 -39.94 1.85
C ASN A 101 -25.69 -39.57 3.25
N GLU A 102 -26.53 -38.82 3.97
CA GLU A 102 -26.45 -38.29 5.33
C GLU A 102 -25.17 -38.57 6.15
N ILE A 103 -24.26 -37.61 6.12
CA ILE A 103 -23.24 -37.42 7.17
C ILE A 103 -23.97 -37.09 8.48
N ILE A 104 -23.85 -37.94 9.50
CA ILE A 104 -24.48 -37.74 10.81
C ILE A 104 -23.43 -37.23 11.79
N VAL A 105 -23.53 -35.95 12.14
CA VAL A 105 -22.76 -35.32 13.22
C VAL A 105 -23.64 -35.23 14.46
N TYR A 106 -23.14 -35.69 15.61
CA TYR A 106 -23.82 -35.53 16.90
C TYR A 106 -23.37 -34.21 17.53
N GLU A 107 -24.29 -33.27 17.70
CA GLU A 107 -24.08 -31.94 18.29
C GLU A 107 -25.09 -31.74 19.44
N ASP A 108 -24.60 -31.28 20.59
CA ASP A 108 -25.45 -30.83 21.69
C ASP A 108 -25.82 -29.35 21.49
N LYS A 109 -27.13 -29.07 21.49
CA LYS A 109 -27.67 -27.71 21.46
C LYS A 109 -27.38 -26.99 22.78
N TYR A 110 -26.79 -25.80 22.69
CA TYR A 110 -26.87 -24.79 23.76
C TYR A 110 -28.31 -24.27 23.88
N ASP A 111 -28.92 -24.45 25.05
CA ASP A 111 -30.22 -23.89 25.40
C ASP A 111 -30.08 -22.40 25.74
N PHE A 112 -30.44 -21.52 24.80
CA PHE A 112 -30.58 -20.08 25.06
C PHE A 112 -31.79 -19.85 25.96
N LYS A 113 -31.57 -19.90 27.29
CA LYS A 113 -32.63 -19.67 28.28
C LYS A 113 -33.21 -18.24 28.30
N ASP A 114 -32.61 -17.28 27.59
CA ASP A 114 -33.10 -15.90 27.52
C ASP A 114 -33.40 -15.45 26.08
N LYS A 115 -34.67 -15.12 25.82
CA LYS A 115 -35.17 -14.55 24.55
C LYS A 115 -34.56 -13.18 24.18
N ASN A 116 -33.62 -12.64 24.97
CA ASN A 116 -32.95 -11.36 24.75
C ASN A 116 -31.58 -11.47 24.06
N ASP A 117 -31.07 -12.69 23.79
CA ASP A 117 -29.70 -12.90 23.30
C ASP A 117 -29.55 -13.07 21.78
N SER A 118 -30.53 -12.57 20.99
CA SER A 118 -30.50 -12.61 19.52
C SER A 118 -29.35 -11.82 18.87
N THR A 119 -28.57 -11.07 19.67
CA THR A 119 -27.46 -10.22 19.22
C THR A 119 -26.08 -10.84 19.43
N LEU A 120 -25.97 -11.92 20.21
CA LEU A 120 -24.69 -12.55 20.52
C LEU A 120 -24.11 -13.32 19.32
N LEU A 121 -24.95 -14.11 18.65
CA LEU A 121 -24.55 -14.90 17.48
C LEU A 121 -24.06 -14.01 16.32
N PRO A 122 -24.74 -12.91 15.94
CA PRO A 122 -24.21 -11.95 14.96
C PRO A 122 -22.86 -11.33 15.35
N THR A 123 -22.64 -11.03 16.64
CA THR A 123 -21.36 -10.47 17.12
C THR A 123 -20.23 -11.49 17.08
N LEU A 124 -20.50 -12.74 17.45
CA LEU A 124 -19.53 -13.83 17.30
C LEU A 124 -19.15 -14.04 15.84
N LYS A 125 -20.13 -14.07 14.94
CA LYS A 125 -19.89 -14.18 13.49
C LYS A 125 -18.96 -13.08 13.00
N LEU A 126 -19.18 -11.84 13.44
CA LEU A 126 -18.36 -10.69 13.08
C LEU A 126 -16.91 -10.81 13.58
N ILE A 127 -16.71 -11.31 14.81
CA ILE A 127 -15.37 -11.59 15.36
C ILE A 127 -14.66 -12.65 14.49
N PHE A 128 -15.35 -13.73 14.16
CA PHE A 128 -14.79 -14.78 13.30
C PHE A 128 -14.53 -14.29 11.86
N ASP A 129 -15.38 -13.43 11.31
CA ASP A 129 -15.16 -12.81 10.00
C ASP A 129 -13.90 -11.94 10.01
N PHE A 130 -13.64 -11.20 11.10
CA PHE A 130 -12.40 -10.45 11.27
C PHE A 130 -11.17 -11.37 11.36
N ILE A 131 -11.23 -12.43 12.16
CA ILE A 131 -10.15 -13.43 12.24
C ILE A 131 -9.89 -14.07 10.88
N LYS A 132 -10.96 -14.40 10.13
CA LYS A 132 -10.87 -14.94 8.77
C LYS A 132 -10.24 -13.94 7.82
N CYS A 133 -10.54 -12.64 7.97
CA CYS A 133 -9.88 -11.58 7.22
C CYS A 133 -8.37 -11.57 7.50
N LEU A 134 -7.96 -11.64 8.76
CA LEU A 134 -6.54 -11.73 9.11
C LEU A 134 -5.87 -13.01 8.54
N LYS A 135 -6.55 -14.16 8.57
CA LYS A 135 -6.05 -15.41 7.94
C LYS A 135 -5.81 -15.26 6.43
N LYS A 136 -6.59 -14.42 5.75
CA LYS A 136 -6.46 -14.19 4.30
C LYS A 136 -5.24 -13.32 3.99
N HIS A 137 -4.98 -12.31 4.81
CA HIS A 137 -3.93 -11.31 4.58
C HIS A 137 -2.56 -11.70 5.15
N TYR A 138 -2.50 -12.66 6.07
CA TYR A 138 -1.27 -13.10 6.73
C TYR A 138 -1.08 -14.61 6.64
N TYR A 139 0.14 -15.08 6.88
CA TYR A 139 0.43 -16.51 6.85
C TYR A 139 -0.34 -17.23 7.95
N TYR A 140 -1.03 -18.31 7.58
CA TYR A 140 -1.82 -19.12 8.48
C TYR A 140 -1.39 -20.59 8.38
N LYS A 141 -0.99 -21.17 9.50
CA LYS A 141 -0.62 -22.58 9.61
C LYS A 141 -0.87 -23.06 11.04
N ASP A 142 -1.33 -24.31 11.20
CA ASP A 142 -1.53 -24.99 12.49
C ASP A 142 -2.34 -24.15 13.51
N GLU A 143 -3.44 -23.54 13.06
CA GLU A 143 -4.30 -22.66 13.87
C GLU A 143 -3.63 -21.38 14.40
N ARG A 144 -2.48 -20.99 13.83
CA ARG A 144 -1.75 -19.77 14.19
C ARG A 144 -1.68 -18.83 13.01
N ILE A 145 -1.99 -17.57 13.27
CA ILE A 145 -1.70 -16.48 12.33
C ILE A 145 -0.29 -16.01 12.64
N VAL A 146 0.60 -16.07 11.65
CA VAL A 146 1.97 -15.58 11.77
C VAL A 146 2.05 -14.24 11.06
N ILE A 147 2.34 -13.21 11.83
CA ILE A 147 2.50 -11.86 11.34
C ILE A 147 3.99 -11.53 11.27
N PHE A 148 4.43 -11.06 10.11
CA PHE A 148 5.80 -10.64 9.85
C PHE A 148 5.87 -9.12 9.71
N ALA A 149 6.69 -8.50 10.56
CA ALA A 149 7.07 -7.09 10.44
C ALA A 149 8.59 -6.98 10.69
N GLN A 150 9.05 -6.21 11.69
CA GLN A 150 10.47 -6.20 12.10
C GLN A 150 10.88 -7.51 12.81
N THR A 151 9.92 -8.13 13.48
CA THR A 151 10.03 -9.46 14.09
C THR A 151 8.79 -10.27 13.68
N HIS A 152 8.73 -11.54 14.07
CA HIS A 152 7.55 -12.37 13.85
C HIS A 152 6.74 -12.53 15.14
N SER A 153 5.41 -12.54 15.02
CA SER A 153 4.52 -12.85 16.13
C SER A 153 3.50 -13.90 15.70
N GLU A 154 3.42 -14.99 16.45
CA GLU A 154 2.40 -16.02 16.32
C GLU A 154 1.19 -15.66 17.18
N ILE A 155 0.00 -15.69 16.57
CA ILE A 155 -1.30 -15.46 17.22
C ILE A 155 -2.11 -16.77 17.10
N PRO A 156 -2.18 -17.58 18.17
CA PRO A 156 -3.00 -18.80 18.16
C PRO A 156 -4.48 -18.47 18.25
N ILE A 157 -5.30 -19.01 17.34
CA ILE A 157 -6.73 -18.69 17.21
C ILE A 157 -7.59 -19.45 18.24
N ARG A 158 -7.07 -20.50 18.90
CA ARG A 158 -7.74 -21.22 20.00
C ARG A 158 -9.24 -21.49 19.76
N PRO A 159 -9.61 -22.22 18.69
CA PRO A 159 -11.01 -22.43 18.33
C PRO A 159 -11.85 -23.15 19.40
N ARG A 160 -11.21 -23.85 20.35
CA ARG A 160 -11.85 -24.58 21.46
C ARG A 160 -12.12 -23.75 22.72
N ASP A 161 -11.74 -22.48 22.75
CA ASP A 161 -11.88 -21.61 23.93
C ASP A 161 -13.19 -20.79 23.87
N ASP A 162 -14.30 -21.51 23.80
CA ASP A 162 -15.64 -20.96 23.54
C ASP A 162 -16.05 -19.91 24.57
N ASN A 163 -15.68 -20.13 25.84
CA ASN A 163 -16.02 -19.24 26.94
C ASN A 163 -15.40 -17.85 26.75
N ARG A 164 -14.12 -17.76 26.37
CA ARG A 164 -13.46 -16.46 26.16
C ARG A 164 -13.97 -15.74 24.92
N TYR A 165 -14.35 -16.47 23.88
CA TYR A 165 -15.02 -15.88 22.72
C TYR A 165 -16.40 -15.32 23.08
N LEU A 166 -17.17 -16.04 23.90
CA LEU A 166 -18.45 -15.56 24.42
C LEU A 166 -18.28 -14.31 25.31
N GLU A 167 -17.27 -14.29 26.18
CA GLU A 167 -16.92 -13.11 26.99
C GLU A 167 -16.55 -11.90 26.11
N THR A 168 -15.73 -12.12 25.09
CA THR A 168 -15.34 -11.06 24.14
C THR A 168 -16.57 -10.52 23.38
N ALA A 169 -17.47 -11.40 22.93
CA ALA A 169 -18.70 -10.99 22.26
C ALA A 169 -19.63 -10.20 23.22
N LYS A 170 -19.71 -10.58 24.49
CA LYS A 170 -20.45 -9.83 25.52
C LYS A 170 -19.84 -8.45 25.75
N LEU A 171 -18.51 -8.32 25.77
CA LEU A 171 -17.82 -7.02 25.86
C LEU A 171 -18.18 -6.10 24.70
N TYR A 172 -18.22 -6.63 23.48
CA TYR A 172 -18.60 -5.88 22.28
C TYR A 172 -20.06 -5.39 22.36
N LEU A 173 -20.98 -6.24 22.79
CA LEU A 173 -22.38 -5.86 23.00
C LEU A 173 -22.53 -4.81 24.11
N ALA A 174 -21.77 -4.93 25.20
CA ALA A 174 -21.75 -3.95 26.28
C ALA A 174 -21.24 -2.58 25.80
N SER A 175 -20.22 -2.56 24.94
CA SER A 175 -19.70 -1.32 24.32
C SER A 175 -20.75 -0.63 23.46
N SER A 176 -21.53 -1.40 22.68
CA SER A 176 -22.61 -0.88 21.85
C SER A 176 -23.75 -0.27 22.67
N LYS A 177 -24.12 -0.90 23.81
CA LYS A 177 -25.15 -0.37 24.71
C LYS A 177 -24.74 0.95 25.37
N LYS A 178 -23.47 1.10 25.75
CA LYS A 178 -22.93 2.36 26.33
C LYS A 178 -22.90 3.52 25.32
N SER A 179 -22.56 3.25 24.06
CA SER A 179 -22.50 4.26 22.99
C SER A 179 -23.90 4.80 22.59
N LYS A 180 -24.99 4.05 22.80
CA LYS A 180 -26.36 4.59 22.59
C LYS A 180 -26.77 5.64 23.64
N SER A 181 -26.15 5.63 24.83
CA SER A 181 -26.50 6.52 25.94
C SER A 181 -25.71 7.84 25.94
N LYS A 182 -24.50 7.84 25.39
CA LYS A 182 -23.69 9.05 25.14
C LYS A 182 -23.58 9.21 23.64
N LYS A 183 -24.09 10.30 23.09
CA LYS A 183 -24.18 10.67 21.66
C LYS A 183 -22.81 10.80 20.95
N LEU A 184 -21.93 9.81 21.08
CA LEU A 184 -20.56 9.76 20.60
C LEU A 184 -20.30 8.38 19.99
N GLU A 185 -19.98 8.35 18.70
CA GLU A 185 -19.76 7.13 17.91
C GLU A 185 -18.39 6.46 18.21
N SER A 186 -17.49 7.13 18.95
CA SER A 186 -16.22 6.54 19.40
C SER A 186 -16.46 5.55 20.55
N GLY A 187 -15.92 4.34 20.44
CA GLY A 187 -16.03 3.30 21.47
C GLY A 187 -17.03 2.16 21.18
N ASN A 188 -17.70 2.14 20.03
CA ASN A 188 -18.50 0.97 19.63
C ASN A 188 -17.62 -0.07 18.91
N LEU A 189 -17.20 -1.09 19.65
CA LEU A 189 -16.31 -2.15 19.15
C LEU A 189 -16.90 -2.90 17.94
N ILE A 190 -18.23 -3.04 17.86
CA ILE A 190 -18.90 -3.69 16.72
C ILE A 190 -18.68 -2.88 15.44
N THR A 191 -18.84 -1.55 15.50
CA THR A 191 -18.63 -0.66 14.36
C THR A 191 -17.15 -0.61 13.98
N ILE A 192 -16.27 -0.55 14.97
CA ILE A 192 -14.81 -0.51 14.76
C ILE A 192 -14.33 -1.76 14.04
N VAL A 193 -14.73 -2.95 14.49
CA VAL A 193 -14.30 -4.19 13.83
C VAL A 193 -14.87 -4.31 12.42
N LYS A 194 -16.12 -3.87 12.18
CA LYS A 194 -16.64 -3.80 10.80
C LYS A 194 -15.80 -2.87 9.92
N ASN A 195 -15.50 -1.67 10.41
CA ASN A 195 -14.72 -0.68 9.68
C ASN A 195 -13.30 -1.21 9.41
N PHE A 196 -12.68 -1.87 10.39
CA PHE A 196 -11.36 -2.44 10.23
C PHE A 196 -11.36 -3.59 9.23
N THR A 197 -12.32 -4.51 9.31
CA THR A 197 -12.48 -5.60 8.32
C THR A 197 -12.68 -5.05 6.91
N SER A 198 -13.55 -4.05 6.74
CA SER A 198 -13.79 -3.39 5.45
C SER A 198 -12.53 -2.69 4.93
N TRP A 199 -11.81 -1.98 5.80
CA TRP A 199 -10.56 -1.28 5.45
C TRP A 199 -9.46 -2.25 5.01
N LEU A 200 -9.30 -3.39 5.70
CA LEU A 200 -8.34 -4.44 5.33
C LEU A 200 -8.65 -5.06 3.97
N ASN A 201 -9.93 -5.22 3.62
CA ASN A 201 -10.33 -5.73 2.32
C ASN A 201 -10.39 -4.65 1.23
N ALA A 202 -10.11 -3.38 1.56
CA ALA A 202 -10.37 -2.23 0.69
C ALA A 202 -11.83 -2.13 0.18
N ASP A 203 -12.77 -2.77 0.89
CA ASP A 203 -14.21 -2.79 0.61
C ASP A 203 -14.91 -1.59 1.24
N ILE A 204 -14.32 -0.39 1.13
CA ILE A 204 -14.93 0.82 1.69
C ILE A 204 -16.02 1.29 0.71
N ASN A 205 -17.27 1.31 1.17
CA ASN A 205 -18.44 1.80 0.42
C ASN A 205 -18.46 3.33 0.20
N ASN A 206 -17.34 4.04 0.42
CA ASN A 206 -17.26 5.47 0.18
C ASN A 206 -16.75 5.73 -1.24
N ASP A 207 -17.58 6.40 -2.04
CA ASP A 207 -17.33 6.93 -3.40
C ASP A 207 -16.19 7.98 -3.48
N ASN A 208 -15.27 8.03 -2.52
CA ASN A 208 -14.07 8.86 -2.61
C ASN A 208 -12.97 8.03 -3.30
N ASP A 209 -12.94 8.14 -4.63
CA ASP A 209 -12.00 7.45 -5.52
C ASP A 209 -10.54 7.52 -5.02
N GLU A 210 -10.10 8.64 -4.46
CA GLU A 210 -8.68 8.82 -4.08
C GLU A 210 -8.23 7.94 -2.90
N VAL A 211 -9.07 7.73 -1.88
CA VAL A 211 -8.73 6.92 -0.70
C VAL A 211 -8.79 5.43 -1.04
N LYS A 212 -9.80 5.01 -1.78
CA LYS A 212 -9.95 3.63 -2.23
C LYS A 212 -8.83 3.24 -3.19
N GLN A 213 -8.47 4.12 -4.14
CA GLN A 213 -7.32 3.90 -5.01
C GLN A 213 -6.01 3.83 -4.22
N SER A 214 -5.80 4.71 -3.24
CA SER A 214 -4.60 4.65 -2.39
C SER A 214 -4.50 3.34 -1.61
N LEU A 215 -5.63 2.81 -1.08
CA LEU A 215 -5.69 1.55 -0.35
C LEU A 215 -5.45 0.31 -1.22
N LEU A 216 -5.76 0.39 -2.52
CA LEU A 216 -5.51 -0.67 -3.49
C LEU A 216 -4.07 -0.61 -4.04
N VAL A 217 -3.54 0.59 -4.29
CA VAL A 217 -2.19 0.79 -4.83
C VAL A 217 -1.10 0.45 -3.81
N HIS A 218 -1.34 0.69 -2.52
CA HIS A 218 -0.37 0.44 -1.43
C HIS A 218 -0.76 -0.73 -0.54
N GLU A 219 -1.29 -1.82 -1.12
CA GLU A 219 -1.74 -3.00 -0.36
C GLU A 219 -0.62 -3.62 0.50
N THR A 220 0.60 -3.74 -0.03
CA THR A 220 1.74 -4.31 0.68
C THR A 220 2.11 -3.48 1.91
N GLU A 221 2.24 -2.15 1.75
CA GLU A 221 2.57 -1.24 2.85
C GLU A 221 1.42 -1.16 3.87
N ARG A 222 0.17 -1.16 3.40
CA ARG A 222 -1.02 -1.22 4.25
C ARG A 222 -0.97 -2.44 5.17
N ASN A 223 -0.74 -3.63 4.62
CA ASN A 223 -0.66 -4.87 5.38
C ASN A 223 0.58 -4.89 6.30
N THR A 224 1.70 -4.30 5.88
CA THR A 224 2.91 -4.18 6.71
C THR A 224 2.70 -3.25 7.91
N ILE A 225 1.99 -2.13 7.72
CA ILE A 225 1.65 -1.20 8.80
C ILE A 225 0.74 -1.87 9.83
N VAL A 226 -0.29 -2.59 9.36
CA VAL A 226 -1.17 -3.37 10.25
C VAL A 226 -0.36 -4.42 11.01
N ALA A 227 0.50 -5.17 10.33
CA ALA A 227 1.39 -6.16 10.95
C ALA A 227 2.24 -5.55 12.06
N SER A 228 2.86 -4.39 11.80
CA SER A 228 3.67 -3.67 12.79
C SER A 228 2.83 -3.24 13.99
N VAL A 229 1.65 -2.64 13.79
CA VAL A 229 0.81 -2.16 14.90
C VAL A 229 0.30 -3.33 15.74
N ILE A 230 -0.12 -4.42 15.11
CA ILE A 230 -0.54 -5.63 15.84
C ILE A 230 0.64 -6.17 16.65
N LEU A 231 1.84 -6.25 16.07
CA LEU A 231 3.02 -6.71 16.79
C LEU A 231 3.34 -5.84 18.00
N ASP A 232 3.33 -4.51 17.83
CA ASP A 232 3.57 -3.54 18.90
C ASP A 232 2.56 -3.70 20.04
N SER A 233 1.27 -3.91 19.71
CA SER A 233 0.21 -4.14 20.70
C SER A 233 0.28 -5.47 21.46
N LEU A 234 1.03 -6.44 20.91
CA LEU A 234 1.18 -7.78 21.50
C LEU A 234 2.51 -7.96 22.25
N VAL A 235 3.33 -6.90 22.33
CA VAL A 235 4.57 -6.92 23.10
C VAL A 235 4.28 -7.21 24.57
N GLY A 236 4.93 -8.24 25.13
CA GLY A 236 4.73 -8.66 26.52
C GLY A 236 3.48 -9.51 26.77
N VAL A 237 2.63 -9.76 25.76
CA VAL A 237 1.45 -10.62 25.89
C VAL A 237 1.85 -12.09 25.74
N SER A 238 1.40 -12.92 26.67
CA SER A 238 1.58 -14.38 26.64
C SER A 238 1.02 -14.93 25.32
N LYS A 239 1.67 -15.94 24.71
CA LYS A 239 1.21 -16.51 23.42
C LYS A 239 -0.27 -16.89 23.47
N GLU A 240 -0.69 -17.39 24.62
CA GLU A 240 -2.01 -17.89 24.95
C GLU A 240 -3.12 -16.83 24.89
N ASP A 241 -2.78 -15.59 25.21
CA ASP A 241 -3.73 -14.48 25.33
C ASP A 241 -3.74 -13.56 24.12
N ARG A 242 -2.85 -13.77 23.13
CA ARG A 242 -2.65 -12.82 22.02
C ARG A 242 -3.91 -12.54 21.21
N VAL A 243 -4.69 -13.57 20.85
CA VAL A 243 -5.91 -13.36 20.04
C VAL A 243 -6.96 -12.57 20.81
N PHE A 244 -7.12 -12.85 22.11
CA PHE A 244 -8.10 -12.15 22.94
C PHE A 244 -7.63 -10.74 23.32
N SER A 245 -6.33 -10.53 23.52
CA SER A 245 -5.74 -9.20 23.70
C SER A 245 -5.91 -8.34 22.45
N LEU A 246 -5.68 -8.91 21.26
CA LEU A 246 -5.93 -8.27 19.97
C LEU A 246 -7.40 -7.84 19.83
N LEU A 247 -8.34 -8.74 20.10
CA LEU A 247 -9.78 -8.46 20.01
C LEU A 247 -10.23 -7.42 21.04
N THR A 248 -9.70 -7.48 22.26
CA THR A 248 -10.08 -6.54 23.32
C THR A 248 -9.53 -5.13 23.07
N ASN A 249 -8.33 -5.02 22.51
CA ASN A 249 -7.65 -3.74 22.22
C ASN A 249 -7.88 -3.23 20.79
N ILE A 250 -8.86 -3.78 20.09
CA ILE A 250 -9.04 -3.56 18.65
C ILE A 250 -9.27 -2.09 18.27
N GLU A 251 -9.88 -1.30 19.15
CA GLU A 251 -10.05 0.15 18.96
C GLU A 251 -8.72 0.89 18.91
N SER A 252 -7.85 0.65 19.91
CA SER A 252 -6.53 1.27 19.97
C SER A 252 -5.67 0.86 18.78
N ILE A 253 -5.74 -0.41 18.39
CA ILE A 253 -5.03 -0.96 17.24
C ILE A 253 -5.52 -0.30 15.96
N TYR A 254 -6.83 -0.24 15.72
CA TYR A 254 -7.39 0.37 14.51
C TYR A 254 -7.04 1.85 14.38
N GLN A 255 -7.14 2.63 15.48
CA GLN A 255 -6.75 4.04 15.48
C GLN A 255 -5.25 4.22 15.19
N SER A 256 -4.40 3.36 15.76
CA SER A 256 -2.96 3.38 15.50
C SER A 256 -2.62 3.02 14.05
N VAL A 257 -3.34 2.06 13.45
CA VAL A 257 -3.23 1.74 12.03
C VAL A 257 -3.60 2.95 11.17
N LEU A 258 -4.75 3.58 11.41
CA LEU A 258 -5.18 4.75 10.65
C LEU A 258 -4.17 5.91 10.77
N SER A 259 -3.64 6.14 11.97
CA SER A 259 -2.63 7.17 12.19
C SER A 259 -1.31 6.87 11.45
N LYS A 260 -0.75 5.67 11.59
CA LYS A 260 0.49 5.28 10.89
C LYS A 260 0.31 5.27 9.37
N TYR A 261 -0.85 4.83 8.88
CA TYR A 261 -1.16 4.85 7.44
C TYR A 261 -1.34 6.28 6.91
N GLY A 262 -1.97 7.17 7.70
CA GLY A 262 -2.06 8.60 7.38
C GLY A 262 -0.67 9.23 7.22
N LEU A 263 0.23 8.97 8.18
CA LEU A 263 1.63 9.43 8.10
C LEU A 263 2.36 8.87 6.88
N TYR A 264 2.19 7.58 6.57
CA TYR A 264 2.75 6.98 5.36
C TYR A 264 2.27 7.68 4.08
N LEU A 265 0.97 7.98 3.98
CA LEU A 265 0.42 8.70 2.83
C LEU A 265 0.95 10.13 2.74
N ASP A 266 1.12 10.81 3.87
CA ASP A 266 1.68 12.15 3.91
C ASP A 266 3.16 12.15 3.52
N ASP A 267 3.96 11.21 4.01
CA ASP A 267 5.36 11.00 3.63
C ASP A 267 5.48 10.61 2.15
N PHE A 268 4.60 9.74 1.65
CA PHE A 268 4.56 9.38 0.23
C PHE A 268 4.22 10.58 -0.66
N LYS A 269 3.22 11.37 -0.28
CA LYS A 269 2.89 12.63 -0.97
C LYS A 269 4.07 13.59 -0.92
N PHE A 270 4.70 13.75 0.23
CA PHE A 270 5.87 14.61 0.42
C PHE A 270 7.03 14.16 -0.46
N SER A 271 7.34 12.85 -0.50
CA SER A 271 8.34 12.26 -1.40
C SER A 271 8.01 12.54 -2.85
N LYS A 272 6.76 12.35 -3.27
CA LYS A 272 6.32 12.64 -4.65
C LYS A 272 6.49 14.12 -5.00
N PHE A 273 6.20 15.04 -4.08
CA PHE A 273 6.47 16.47 -4.28
C PHE A 273 7.97 16.76 -4.36
N ASN A 274 8.76 16.08 -3.53
CA ASN A 274 10.22 16.20 -3.49
C ASN A 274 10.87 15.73 -4.81
N ASP A 275 10.41 14.60 -5.35
CA ASP A 275 10.84 14.06 -6.63
C ASP A 275 10.43 14.99 -7.76
N LYS A 276 9.19 15.50 -7.72
CA LYS A 276 8.69 16.49 -8.70
C LYS A 276 9.52 17.78 -8.67
N ILE A 277 9.91 18.29 -7.50
CA ILE A 277 10.80 19.46 -7.38
C ILE A 277 12.14 19.17 -8.07
N THR A 278 12.73 18.02 -7.78
CA THR A 278 14.05 17.62 -8.30
C THR A 278 13.99 17.45 -9.83
N GLU A 279 13.01 16.70 -10.32
CA GLU A 279 12.78 16.47 -11.75
C GLU A 279 12.55 17.78 -12.53
N HIS A 280 11.73 18.69 -11.99
CA HIS A 280 11.50 19.97 -12.64
C HIS A 280 12.73 20.89 -12.57
N ALA A 281 13.48 20.89 -11.47
CA ALA A 281 14.73 21.63 -11.38
C ALA A 281 15.75 21.13 -12.41
N GLU A 282 15.90 19.82 -12.57
CA GLU A 282 16.75 19.20 -13.61
C GLU A 282 16.27 19.61 -15.01
N LYS A 283 14.98 19.50 -15.32
CA LYS A 283 14.40 19.96 -16.60
C LYS A 283 14.66 21.44 -16.86
N PHE A 284 14.61 22.29 -15.83
CA PHE A 284 14.93 23.71 -15.99
C PHE A 284 16.43 23.95 -16.19
N LEU A 285 17.28 23.16 -15.55
CA LEU A 285 18.72 23.21 -15.74
C LEU A 285 19.09 22.77 -17.16
N ASP A 286 18.49 21.70 -17.67
CA ASP A 286 18.71 21.22 -19.04
C ASP A 286 18.27 22.25 -20.07
N LYS A 287 17.07 22.82 -19.92
CA LYS A 287 16.61 23.93 -20.77
C LYS A 287 17.55 25.13 -20.71
N ALA A 288 18.04 25.49 -19.53
CA ALA A 288 19.01 26.57 -19.40
C ALA A 288 20.32 26.23 -20.13
N ASN A 289 20.82 25.00 -19.98
CA ASN A 289 22.04 24.52 -20.64
C ASN A 289 21.90 24.53 -22.16
N GLU A 290 20.76 24.09 -22.69
CA GLU A 290 20.48 24.06 -24.12
C GLU A 290 20.48 25.49 -24.71
N ILE A 291 19.78 26.43 -24.07
CA ILE A 291 19.74 27.84 -24.50
C ILE A 291 21.16 28.44 -24.48
N ILE A 292 21.94 28.15 -23.43
CA ILE A 292 23.31 28.67 -23.28
C ILE A 292 24.25 28.10 -24.35
N THR A 293 24.19 26.79 -24.58
CA THR A 293 25.07 26.09 -25.53
C THR A 293 24.77 26.51 -26.97
N SER A 294 23.49 26.73 -27.29
CA SER A 294 23.06 27.28 -28.58
C SER A 294 23.70 28.64 -28.86
N LEU A 295 23.72 29.55 -27.87
CA LEU A 295 24.35 30.86 -28.02
C LEU A 295 25.87 30.75 -28.20
N GLN A 296 26.52 29.94 -27.36
CA GLN A 296 27.98 29.76 -27.42
C GLN A 296 28.42 29.30 -28.82
N THR A 297 27.67 28.38 -29.43
CA THR A 297 27.95 27.88 -30.78
C THR A 297 27.83 28.99 -31.83
N GLN A 298 26.80 29.84 -31.73
CA GLN A 298 26.60 30.95 -32.66
C GLN A 298 27.70 32.01 -32.55
N ILE A 299 28.18 32.29 -31.34
CA ILE A 299 29.26 33.26 -31.12
C ILE A 299 30.61 32.72 -31.55
N LEU A 300 30.88 31.42 -31.33
CA LEU A 300 32.14 30.79 -31.75
C LEU A 300 32.34 30.82 -33.27
N ALA A 301 31.25 30.90 -34.03
CA ALA A 301 31.30 31.07 -35.48
C ALA A 301 31.81 32.47 -35.91
N ILE A 302 31.75 33.49 -35.04
CA ILE A 302 32.17 34.86 -35.36
C ILE A 302 33.70 34.94 -35.60
N PRO A 303 34.60 34.50 -34.68
CA PRO A 303 36.04 34.50 -34.93
C PRO A 303 36.45 33.69 -36.17
N VAL A 304 35.80 32.54 -36.41
CA VAL A 304 36.06 31.70 -37.58
C VAL A 304 35.75 32.46 -38.88
N THR A 305 34.62 33.17 -38.89
CA THR A 305 34.22 34.00 -40.03
C THR A 305 35.20 35.16 -40.25
N ILE A 306 35.64 35.83 -39.18
CA ILE A 306 36.63 36.91 -39.26
C ILE A 306 37.99 36.41 -39.79
N ALA A 307 38.45 35.24 -39.32
CA ALA A 307 39.70 34.64 -39.79
C ALA A 307 39.65 34.26 -41.26
N LEU A 308 38.54 33.67 -41.72
CA LEU A 308 38.31 33.33 -43.14
C LEU A 308 38.33 34.58 -44.03
N ILE A 309 37.69 35.66 -43.59
CA ILE A 309 37.68 36.94 -44.30
C ILE A 309 39.09 37.53 -44.36
N SER A 310 39.85 37.47 -43.25
CA SER A 310 41.20 38.04 -43.17
C SER A 310 42.22 37.31 -44.06
N MET A 311 42.01 36.02 -44.34
CA MET A 311 42.88 35.21 -45.22
C MET A 311 42.60 35.39 -46.71
N ALA A 312 41.44 35.95 -47.07
CA ALA A 312 41.02 36.04 -48.46
C ALA A 312 41.50 37.35 -49.10
N LYS A 313 42.21 37.24 -50.24
CA LYS A 313 42.62 38.41 -51.06
C LYS A 313 41.46 38.85 -51.93
N PHE A 314 40.82 39.96 -51.58
CA PHE A 314 39.64 40.46 -52.28
C PHE A 314 39.96 41.53 -53.33
N SER A 315 39.35 41.43 -54.51
CA SER A 315 39.25 42.54 -55.47
C SER A 315 38.13 43.50 -55.05
N ALA A 316 38.13 44.74 -55.56
CA ALA A 316 37.17 45.79 -55.17
C ALA A 316 35.69 45.37 -55.26
N LYS A 317 35.33 44.51 -56.23
CA LYS A 317 33.96 44.00 -56.42
C LYS A 317 33.61 42.85 -55.45
N ILE A 318 34.60 42.10 -54.99
CA ILE A 318 34.40 41.02 -54.01
C ILE A 318 34.32 41.62 -52.60
N ASN A 319 35.01 42.73 -52.35
CA ASN A 319 35.00 43.41 -51.04
C ASN A 319 33.58 43.86 -50.62
N SER A 320 32.79 44.43 -51.56
CA SER A 320 31.40 44.83 -51.26
C SER A 320 30.46 43.65 -50.98
N LEU A 321 30.65 42.52 -51.68
CA LEU A 321 29.90 41.29 -51.46
C LEU A 321 30.22 40.69 -50.08
N VAL A 322 31.49 40.70 -49.68
CA VAL A 322 31.95 40.24 -48.37
C VAL A 322 31.35 41.10 -47.25
N ILE A 323 31.42 42.43 -47.36
CA ILE A 323 30.83 43.35 -46.37
C ILE A 323 29.31 43.15 -46.28
N GLY A 324 28.63 43.00 -47.42
CA GLY A 324 27.20 42.68 -47.45
C GLY A 324 26.87 41.37 -46.73
N SER A 325 27.67 40.33 -46.92
CA SER A 325 27.49 39.03 -46.25
C SER A 325 27.71 39.11 -44.73
N VAL A 326 28.68 39.90 -44.27
CA VAL A 326 28.94 40.14 -42.84
C VAL A 326 27.77 40.90 -42.21
N LEU A 327 27.19 41.87 -42.92
CA LEU A 327 26.06 42.65 -42.42
C LEU A 327 24.80 41.78 -42.28
N VAL A 328 24.50 40.94 -43.27
CA VAL A 328 23.40 39.95 -43.19
C VAL A 328 23.61 38.98 -42.03
N TYR A 329 24.83 38.45 -41.90
CA TYR A 329 25.17 37.55 -40.79
C TYR A 329 25.03 38.24 -39.42
N THR A 330 25.45 39.51 -39.32
CA THR A 330 25.31 40.31 -38.10
C THR A 330 23.84 40.50 -37.70
N ILE A 331 22.95 40.73 -38.66
CA ILE A 331 21.49 40.80 -38.41
C ILE A 331 20.95 39.44 -37.93
N MET A 332 21.39 38.33 -38.51
CA MET A 332 20.98 37.00 -38.07
C MET A 332 21.44 36.70 -36.64
N VAL A 333 22.68 37.04 -36.30
CA VAL A 333 23.22 36.88 -34.94
C VAL A 333 22.50 37.80 -33.95
N LEU A 334 22.16 39.03 -34.34
CA LEU A 334 21.35 39.93 -33.52
C LEU A 334 19.97 39.33 -33.23
N TYR A 335 19.27 38.84 -34.25
CA TYR A 335 17.98 38.16 -34.08
C TYR A 335 18.10 36.96 -33.13
N ALA A 336 19.11 36.11 -33.33
CA ALA A 336 19.32 34.94 -32.48
C ALA A 336 19.62 35.31 -31.02
N THR A 337 20.40 36.39 -30.80
CA THR A 337 20.70 36.94 -29.47
C THR A 337 19.43 37.44 -28.77
N LEU A 338 18.57 38.18 -29.49
CA LEU A 338 17.29 38.66 -28.96
C LEU A 338 16.34 37.50 -28.65
N GLN A 339 16.26 36.50 -29.54
CA GLN A 339 15.43 35.31 -29.35
C GLN A 339 15.83 34.52 -28.09
N GLN A 340 17.13 34.37 -27.83
CA GLN A 340 17.61 33.70 -26.63
C GLN A 340 17.36 34.52 -25.36
N GLY A 341 17.46 35.85 -25.44
CA GLY A 341 17.04 36.74 -24.36
C GLY A 341 15.56 36.54 -23.99
N TYR A 342 14.68 36.41 -25.00
CA TYR A 342 13.28 36.08 -24.80
C TYR A 342 13.09 34.70 -24.17
N ASN A 343 13.78 33.67 -24.67
CA ASN A 343 13.69 32.30 -24.13
C ASN A 343 14.14 32.22 -22.66
N LEU A 344 15.20 32.95 -22.26
CA LEU A 344 15.64 33.04 -20.86
C LEU A 344 14.63 33.77 -19.97
N CYS A 345 14.01 34.83 -20.49
CA CYS A 345 12.95 35.54 -19.78
C CYS A 345 11.75 34.62 -19.53
N HIS A 346 11.33 33.87 -20.56
CA HIS A 346 10.26 32.89 -20.47
C HIS A 346 10.60 31.76 -19.47
N LEU A 347 11.82 31.22 -19.52
CA LEU A 347 12.30 30.23 -18.55
C LEU A 347 12.27 30.78 -17.11
N ARG A 348 12.68 32.05 -16.91
CA ARG A 348 12.60 32.71 -15.61
C ARG A 348 11.15 32.90 -15.16
N GLY A 349 10.23 33.14 -16.09
CA GLY A 349 8.79 33.15 -15.85
C GLY A 349 8.28 31.79 -15.35
N GLN A 350 8.60 30.71 -16.06
CA GLN A 350 8.23 29.33 -15.67
C GLN A 350 8.76 28.97 -14.27
N ILE A 351 10.02 29.29 -13.97
CA ILE A 351 10.61 29.05 -12.65
C ILE A 351 9.89 29.84 -11.55
N LYS A 352 9.41 31.06 -11.83
CA LYS A 352 8.64 31.84 -10.84
C LYS A 352 7.22 31.29 -10.67
N GLY A 353 6.57 30.89 -11.76
CA GLY A 353 5.19 30.37 -11.77
C GLY A 353 5.07 28.99 -11.13
N PHE A 354 6.14 28.17 -11.17
CA PHE A 354 6.13 26.79 -10.71
C PHE A 354 5.59 26.58 -9.29
N VAL A 355 5.97 27.44 -8.33
CA VAL A 355 5.54 27.34 -6.93
C VAL A 355 4.04 27.56 -6.79
N ALA A 356 3.50 28.57 -7.49
CA ALA A 356 2.09 28.92 -7.43
C ALA A 356 1.21 27.92 -8.21
N GLU A 357 1.68 27.46 -9.37
CA GLU A 357 0.96 26.51 -10.24
C GLU A 357 0.87 25.10 -9.62
N ASN A 358 1.91 24.65 -8.92
CA ASN A 358 1.99 23.30 -8.37
C ASN A 358 1.60 23.19 -6.89
N LYS A 359 1.20 24.30 -6.25
CA LYS A 359 0.78 24.36 -4.84
C LYS A 359 1.78 23.64 -3.91
N ILE A 360 3.07 23.95 -4.07
CA ILE A 360 4.13 23.30 -3.29
C ILE A 360 3.93 23.60 -1.80
N PRO A 361 3.96 22.59 -0.91
CA PRO A 361 3.89 22.81 0.53
C PRO A 361 4.98 23.74 1.03
N ASP A 362 4.68 24.61 2.00
CA ASP A 362 5.62 25.62 2.50
C ASP A 362 6.92 25.01 3.06
N ALA A 363 6.86 23.81 3.63
CA ALA A 363 8.02 23.08 4.12
C ALA A 363 9.05 22.76 3.01
N LEU A 364 8.61 22.65 1.75
CA LEU A 364 9.47 22.36 0.60
C LEU A 364 9.95 23.62 -0.14
N ASN A 365 9.50 24.81 0.25
CA ASN A 365 9.93 26.06 -0.37
C ASN A 365 11.43 26.33 -0.20
N GLU A 366 12.01 25.93 0.93
CA GLU A 366 13.46 26.06 1.13
C GLU A 366 14.25 25.15 0.21
N LYS A 367 13.81 23.89 0.05
CA LYS A 367 14.42 22.95 -0.89
C LYS A 367 14.31 23.49 -2.32
N TRP A 368 13.13 23.94 -2.75
CA TRP A 368 12.97 24.58 -4.07
C TRP A 368 13.92 25.75 -4.28
N LYS A 369 14.06 26.64 -3.28
CA LYS A 369 15.01 27.76 -3.34
C LYS A 369 16.44 27.27 -3.50
N SER A 370 16.83 26.19 -2.81
CA SER A 370 18.15 25.58 -2.90
C SER A 370 18.43 25.01 -4.30
N GLU A 371 17.54 24.15 -4.82
CA GLU A 371 17.69 23.50 -6.13
C GLU A 371 17.73 24.51 -7.29
N ILE A 372 16.94 25.57 -7.20
CA ILE A 372 16.87 26.60 -8.25
C ILE A 372 17.97 27.66 -8.14
N LYS A 373 18.62 27.80 -6.98
CA LYS A 373 19.72 28.77 -6.79
C LYS A 373 20.82 28.67 -7.86
N PRO A 374 21.39 27.49 -8.18
CA PRO A 374 22.39 27.37 -9.23
C PRO A 374 21.85 27.80 -10.61
N ILE A 375 20.61 27.43 -10.94
CA ILE A 375 19.96 27.78 -12.21
C ILE A 375 19.77 29.29 -12.33
N LYS A 376 19.27 29.95 -11.27
CA LYS A 376 19.11 31.41 -11.23
C LYS A 376 20.45 32.14 -11.39
N ASN A 377 21.51 31.63 -10.75
CA ASN A 377 22.85 32.21 -10.89
C ASN A 377 23.36 32.05 -12.33
N LYS A 378 23.16 30.87 -12.94
CA LYS A 378 23.54 30.60 -14.33
C LYS A 378 22.79 31.50 -15.33
N ILE A 379 21.47 31.63 -15.18
CA ILE A 379 20.64 32.55 -15.98
C ILE A 379 21.12 33.99 -15.82
N ARG A 380 21.43 34.44 -14.59
CA ARG A 380 21.91 35.82 -14.34
C ARG A 380 23.25 36.08 -15.02
N ALA A 381 24.22 35.17 -14.85
CA ALA A 381 25.52 35.28 -15.50
C ALA A 381 25.38 35.33 -17.03
N HIS A 382 24.54 34.47 -17.59
CA HIS A 382 24.32 34.42 -19.03
C HIS A 382 23.54 35.63 -19.57
N THR A 383 22.64 36.22 -18.78
CA THR A 383 22.00 37.50 -19.12
C THR A 383 23.05 38.61 -19.25
N GLY A 384 24.02 38.68 -18.33
CA GLY A 384 25.13 39.62 -18.44
C GLY A 384 26.00 39.37 -19.68
N TYR A 385 26.23 38.09 -20.01
CA TYR A 385 26.93 37.71 -21.23
C TYR A 385 26.20 38.15 -22.51
N LEU A 386 24.87 38.01 -22.58
CA LEU A 386 24.06 38.50 -23.71
C LEU A 386 24.23 40.02 -23.93
N PHE A 387 24.32 40.82 -22.86
CA PHE A 387 24.59 42.25 -22.98
C PHE A 387 25.97 42.54 -23.58
N LEU A 388 27.00 41.76 -23.21
CA LEU A 388 28.33 41.88 -23.79
C LEU A 388 28.30 41.55 -25.28
N VAL A 389 27.62 40.47 -25.66
CA VAL A 389 27.48 40.05 -27.07
C VAL A 389 26.75 41.10 -27.88
N LEU A 390 25.66 41.67 -27.35
CA LEU A 390 24.95 42.78 -27.99
C LEU A 390 25.86 43.99 -28.21
N ALA A 391 26.69 44.35 -27.22
CA ALA A 391 27.65 45.44 -27.36
C ALA A 391 28.70 45.15 -28.45
N LEU A 392 29.17 43.90 -28.56
CA LEU A 392 30.09 43.48 -29.61
C LEU A 392 29.45 43.52 -31.00
N ILE A 393 28.21 43.09 -31.13
CA ILE A 393 27.44 43.19 -32.39
C ILE A 393 27.30 44.65 -32.83
N ILE A 394 26.94 45.55 -31.90
CA ILE A 394 26.83 46.99 -32.18
C ILE A 394 28.19 47.53 -32.63
N PHE A 395 29.27 47.17 -31.94
CA PHE A 395 30.63 47.57 -32.31
C PHE A 395 30.99 47.11 -33.73
N VAL A 396 30.75 45.85 -34.09
CA VAL A 396 31.03 45.32 -35.44
C VAL A 396 30.18 46.04 -36.50
N ALA A 397 28.90 46.28 -36.22
CA ALA A 397 28.01 46.99 -37.14
C ALA A 397 28.47 48.43 -37.41
N VAL A 398 28.87 49.16 -36.37
CA VAL A 398 29.40 50.54 -36.49
C VAL A 398 30.68 50.56 -37.32
N ASN A 399 31.62 49.65 -37.07
CA ASN A 399 32.87 49.57 -37.85
C ASN A 399 32.62 49.20 -39.32
N CYS A 400 31.67 48.30 -39.60
CA CYS A 400 31.30 47.97 -40.98
C CYS A 400 30.68 49.18 -41.72
N LEU A 401 29.83 49.95 -41.03
CA LEU A 401 29.21 51.15 -41.60
C LEU A 401 30.24 52.26 -41.85
N ASP A 402 31.16 52.49 -40.91
CA ASP A 402 32.24 53.46 -41.06
C ASP A 402 33.18 53.07 -42.22
N TYR A 403 33.57 51.81 -42.31
CA TYR A 403 34.37 51.31 -43.44
C TYR A 403 33.63 51.48 -44.78
N PHE A 404 32.33 51.19 -44.82
CA PHE A 404 31.52 51.36 -46.03
C PHE A 404 31.40 52.84 -46.44
N TYR A 405 31.20 53.74 -45.46
CA TYR A 405 31.15 55.19 -45.69
C TYR A 405 32.48 55.72 -46.21
N ASN A 406 33.59 55.37 -45.56
CA ASN A 406 34.93 55.77 -45.98
C ASN A 406 35.27 55.23 -47.38
N TRP A 407 34.88 53.98 -47.68
CA TRP A 407 35.06 53.39 -49.02
C TRP A 407 34.26 54.12 -50.11
N GLN A 408 32.99 54.45 -49.85
CA GLN A 408 32.15 55.15 -50.84
C GLN A 408 32.49 56.62 -51.02
N VAL A 409 32.93 57.32 -49.98
CA VAL A 409 33.07 58.79 -49.98
C VAL A 409 34.52 59.24 -50.14
N ILE A 410 35.49 58.59 -49.47
CA ILE A 410 36.87 59.09 -49.38
C ILE A 410 37.74 58.54 -50.51
N THR A 411 37.63 57.25 -50.83
CA THR A 411 38.43 56.62 -51.90
C THR A 411 38.25 57.27 -53.29
N PRO A 412 37.02 57.64 -53.73
CA PRO A 412 36.83 58.37 -54.98
C PRO A 412 37.36 59.81 -54.91
N LEU A 413 37.30 60.45 -53.74
CA LEU A 413 37.75 61.83 -53.54
C LEU A 413 39.29 61.94 -53.59
N GLU A 414 40.01 60.99 -52.98
CA GLU A 414 41.48 60.93 -53.05
C GLU A 414 41.98 60.61 -54.46
N GLN A 415 41.28 59.78 -55.23
CA GLN A 415 41.60 59.53 -56.65
C GLN A 415 41.38 60.77 -57.53
N LEU A 416 40.40 61.61 -57.21
CA LEU A 416 40.14 62.89 -57.89
C LEU A 416 41.18 63.96 -57.53
N ILE A 417 41.70 63.97 -56.30
CA ILE A 417 42.68 64.97 -55.83
C ILE A 417 44.12 64.60 -56.22
N SER A 418 44.45 63.31 -56.35
CA SER A 418 45.78 62.83 -56.72
C SER A 418 46.02 62.69 -58.24
N ALA A 419 45.02 62.98 -59.06
CA ALA A 419 45.17 62.99 -60.52
C ALA A 419 46.14 64.10 -60.95
N PRO A 420 47.26 63.81 -61.65
CA PRO A 420 48.23 64.82 -62.04
C PRO A 420 47.61 65.82 -63.03
N PRO A 421 48.02 67.11 -63.00
CA PRO A 421 47.49 68.10 -63.92
C PRO A 421 47.86 67.70 -65.36
N VAL A 422 46.83 67.59 -66.21
CA VAL A 422 46.98 67.42 -67.65
C VAL A 422 47.67 68.68 -68.18
N LEU A 423 48.98 68.59 -68.42
CA LEU A 423 49.73 69.58 -69.18
C LEU A 423 49.23 69.55 -70.63
N VAL A 424 48.37 70.51 -70.97
CA VAL A 424 48.01 70.81 -72.36
C VAL A 424 49.24 71.46 -72.99
N SER A 425 50.06 70.67 -73.70
CA SER A 425 51.06 71.20 -74.62
C SER A 425 50.46 71.31 -76.02
N LYS A 426 50.14 72.56 -76.39
CA LYS A 426 49.89 73.16 -77.72
C LYS A 426 48.93 72.48 -78.69
#